data_AF-A0A7X8VR72-F1
#
_entry.id   AF-A0A7X8VR72-F1
#
_cell.length_a   1.000
_cell.length_b   1.000
_cell.length_c   1.000
_cell.angle_alpha   90.00
_cell.angle_beta   90.00
_cell.angle_gamma   90.00
#
_symmetry.space_group_name_H-M   'P 1'
#
loop_
_entity.id
_entity.type
_entity.pdbx_description
1 polymer ?
#
loop_
_entity_poly.entity_id
_entity_poly.type
_entity_poly.pdbx_seq_one_letter_code
_entity_poly.pdbx_strand_id
1 'polypeptide(L)'
;MRSKSNFQFLLLLYFCLILAMGISSIYFNLQLKQCLTEQLSLAAAATQAPDTAAETLEQAAALSQRCRTYVFHSVWSMVALSLAGFALVHKLYHQLQFDFLKPIERINRGLAGLLNEELQLSRLSVSRNCALFKLAQSCNLLLDNWQSEKDHHQQVYRMMHKSATQLIETFELPTLIMVGNKELLLANSSAKDFFIGEAGESFFAAFQEALAQQKDEFSSHAVTYGIIAPLQPRAEPELMLRIYQFDRKN
;
A
#
# COMPACT_ATOMS: atom_id res chain seq x y z
N MET A 1 8.27 23.81 8.20
CA MET A 1 7.88 25.05 7.48
C MET A 1 8.95 25.59 6.52
N ARG A 2 10.26 25.43 6.75
CA ARG A 2 11.31 26.02 5.88
C ARG A 2 11.44 25.44 4.44
N SER A 3 11.12 24.16 4.16
CA SER A 3 11.37 23.60 2.81
C SER A 3 10.33 23.96 1.74
N LYS A 4 9.05 24.14 2.08
CA LYS A 4 8.00 24.56 1.14
C LYS A 4 8.25 25.97 0.59
N SER A 5 8.69 26.88 1.46
CA SER A 5 9.04 28.26 1.09
C SER A 5 10.22 28.29 0.11
N ASN A 6 11.24 27.46 0.33
CA ASN A 6 12.40 27.39 -0.57
C ASN A 6 12.05 26.84 -1.95
N PHE A 7 11.12 25.89 -2.06
CA PHE A 7 10.71 25.37 -3.37
C PHE A 7 9.87 26.36 -4.16
N GLN A 8 8.87 26.99 -3.52
CA GLN A 8 8.04 28.01 -4.17
C GLN A 8 8.87 29.21 -4.63
N PHE A 9 9.81 29.66 -3.80
CA PHE A 9 10.75 30.72 -4.16
C PHE A 9 11.61 30.33 -5.36
N LEU A 10 12.14 29.11 -5.36
CA LEU A 10 12.98 28.62 -6.44
C LEU A 10 12.19 28.44 -7.74
N LEU A 11 10.95 27.97 -7.68
CA LEU A 11 10.06 27.84 -8.83
C LEU A 11 9.69 29.21 -9.41
N LEU A 12 9.44 30.21 -8.55
CA LEU A 12 9.25 31.60 -8.95
C LEU A 12 10.50 32.17 -9.64
N LEU A 13 11.69 31.89 -9.10
CA LEU A 13 12.96 32.32 -9.67
C LEU A 13 13.20 31.70 -11.06
N TYR A 14 12.94 30.40 -11.24
CA TYR A 14 13.01 29.77 -12.56
C TYR A 14 11.96 30.33 -13.52
N PHE A 15 10.74 30.60 -13.04
CA PHE A 15 9.71 31.23 -13.87
C PHE A 15 10.15 32.62 -14.36
N CYS A 16 10.67 33.47 -13.47
CA CYS A 16 11.22 34.77 -13.84
C CYS A 16 12.39 34.66 -14.82
N LEU A 17 13.30 33.69 -14.62
CA LEU A 17 14.41 33.44 -15.54
C LEU A 17 13.95 33.00 -16.93
N ILE A 18 13.00 32.05 -16.99
CA ILE A 18 12.41 31.58 -18.24
C ILE A 18 11.72 32.73 -18.97
N LEU A 19 10.99 33.58 -18.25
CA LEU A 19 10.28 34.72 -18.83
C LEU A 19 11.25 35.78 -19.35
N ALA A 20 12.28 36.14 -18.57
CA ALA A 20 13.32 37.08 -18.98
C ALA A 20 14.11 36.57 -20.20
N MET A 21 14.51 35.28 -20.19
CA MET A 21 15.22 34.65 -21.30
C MET A 21 14.34 34.51 -22.55
N GLY A 22 13.04 34.22 -22.37
CA GLY A 22 12.07 34.18 -23.46
C GLY A 22 11.91 35.54 -24.14
N ILE A 23 11.72 36.62 -23.36
CA ILE A 23 11.64 37.98 -23.88
C ILE A 23 12.95 38.37 -24.58
N SER A 24 14.10 38.05 -23.98
CA SER A 24 15.42 38.34 -24.56
C SER A 24 15.63 37.59 -25.88
N SER A 25 15.24 36.31 -25.96
CA SER A 25 15.31 35.53 -27.20
C SER A 25 14.40 36.11 -28.29
N ILE A 26 13.18 36.57 -27.95
CA ILE A 26 12.28 37.21 -28.91
C ILE A 26 12.90 38.52 -29.41
N TYR A 27 13.44 39.33 -28.51
CA TYR A 27 14.09 40.60 -28.84
C TYR A 27 15.29 40.42 -29.78
N PHE A 28 16.20 39.50 -29.48
CA PHE A 28 17.36 39.24 -30.34
C PHE A 28 16.98 38.66 -31.71
N ASN A 29 15.94 37.83 -31.77
CA ASN A 29 15.45 37.31 -33.05
C ASN A 29 14.83 38.42 -33.91
N LEU A 30 14.16 39.39 -33.27
CA LEU A 30 13.60 40.56 -33.96
C LEU A 30 14.71 41.50 -34.47
N GLN A 31 15.74 41.75 -33.66
CA GLN A 31 16.96 42.48 -34.06
C GLN A 31 17.69 41.80 -35.22
N LEU A 32 17.80 40.46 -35.19
CA LEU A 32 18.39 39.68 -36.27
C LEU A 32 17.61 39.86 -37.58
N LYS A 33 16.27 39.77 -37.54
CA LYS A 33 15.43 39.97 -38.73
C LYS A 33 15.59 41.38 -39.30
N GLN A 34 15.63 42.41 -38.46
CA GLN A 34 15.89 43.78 -38.90
C GLN A 34 17.26 43.91 -39.57
N CYS A 35 18.30 43.38 -38.93
CA CYS A 35 19.67 43.42 -39.46
C CYS A 35 19.82 42.67 -40.80
N LEU A 36 19.15 41.53 -40.96
CA LEU A 36 19.13 40.79 -42.23
C LEU A 36 18.39 41.56 -43.33
N THR A 37 17.33 42.28 -42.97
CA THR A 37 16.57 43.10 -43.92
C THR A 37 17.39 44.30 -44.40
N GLU A 38 18.14 44.94 -43.49
CA GLU A 38 19.09 46.02 -43.81
C GLU A 38 20.26 45.55 -44.68
N GLN A 39 20.79 44.35 -44.44
CA GLN A 39 21.82 43.77 -45.32
C GLN A 39 21.29 43.51 -46.73
N LEU A 40 20.04 43.06 -46.86
CA LEU A 40 19.42 42.76 -48.15
C LEU A 40 19.14 44.04 -48.94
N SER A 41 18.69 45.12 -48.28
CA SER A 41 18.50 46.42 -48.92
C SER A 41 19.81 47.08 -49.34
N LEU A 42 20.87 46.99 -48.52
CA LEU A 42 22.20 47.47 -48.88
C LEU A 42 22.81 46.70 -50.04
N ALA A 43 22.65 45.37 -50.07
CA ALA A 43 23.09 44.56 -51.21
C ALA A 43 22.38 44.96 -52.51
N ALA A 44 21.07 45.25 -52.45
CA ALA A 44 20.30 45.74 -53.59
C ALA A 44 20.74 47.16 -54.05
N ALA A 45 21.09 48.04 -53.12
CA ALA A 45 21.60 49.38 -53.42
C ALA A 45 23.01 49.36 -54.03
N ALA A 46 23.89 48.49 -53.54
CA ALA A 46 25.25 48.31 -54.06
C ALA A 46 25.26 47.82 -55.52
N THR A 47 24.27 47.03 -55.93
CA THR A 47 24.08 46.63 -57.35
C THR A 47 23.64 47.78 -58.27
N GLN A 48 23.11 48.89 -57.72
CA GLN A 48 22.58 50.02 -58.51
C GLN A 48 23.57 51.19 -58.61
N ALA A 49 24.51 51.35 -57.68
CA ALA A 49 25.47 52.46 -57.64
C ALA A 49 26.90 51.96 -57.32
N PRO A 50 27.70 51.59 -58.33
CA PRO A 50 29.04 51.03 -58.12
C PRO A 50 30.11 52.04 -57.66
N ASP A 51 29.86 53.34 -57.81
CA ASP A 51 30.84 54.39 -57.46
C ASP A 51 31.02 54.59 -55.93
N THR A 52 30.10 54.07 -55.11
CA THR A 52 30.17 54.09 -53.63
C THR A 52 30.57 52.73 -53.03
N ALA A 53 31.22 51.87 -53.83
CA ALA A 53 31.56 50.49 -53.46
C ALA A 53 32.42 50.35 -52.19
N ALA A 54 33.33 51.31 -51.89
CA ALA A 54 34.18 51.23 -50.70
C ALA A 54 33.39 51.48 -49.40
N GLU A 55 32.55 52.52 -49.37
CA GLU A 55 31.72 52.86 -48.20
C GLU A 55 30.63 51.81 -47.94
N THR A 56 30.03 51.27 -49.00
CA THR A 56 29.04 50.19 -48.90
C THR A 56 29.64 48.88 -48.37
N LEU A 57 30.91 48.60 -48.69
CA LEU A 57 31.62 47.41 -48.21
C LEU A 57 32.00 47.49 -46.73
N GLU A 58 32.42 48.66 -46.23
CA GLU A 58 32.64 48.89 -44.80
C GLU A 58 31.34 48.78 -43.99
N GLN A 59 30.24 49.36 -44.50
CA GLN A 59 28.92 49.26 -43.87
C GLN A 59 28.40 47.81 -43.84
N ALA A 60 28.59 47.05 -44.93
CA ALA A 60 28.23 45.64 -44.98
C ALA A 60 29.04 44.78 -43.99
N ALA A 61 30.34 45.07 -43.82
CA ALA A 61 31.19 44.39 -42.84
C ALA A 61 30.75 44.68 -41.39
N ALA A 62 30.44 45.93 -41.07
CA ALA A 62 29.95 46.33 -39.75
C ALA A 62 28.60 45.68 -39.40
N LEU A 63 27.68 45.62 -40.37
CA LEU A 63 26.38 44.94 -40.21
C LEU A 63 26.55 43.43 -40.06
N SER A 64 27.44 42.80 -40.85
CA SER A 64 27.74 41.37 -40.73
C SER A 64 28.24 41.01 -39.33
N GLN A 65 29.10 41.85 -38.75
CA GLN A 65 29.60 41.66 -37.38
C GLN A 65 28.49 41.79 -36.32
N ARG A 66 27.58 42.76 -36.48
CA ARG A 66 26.39 42.90 -35.59
C ARG A 66 25.45 41.70 -35.71
N CYS A 67 25.17 41.26 -36.93
CA CYS A 67 24.33 40.10 -37.21
C CYS A 67 24.90 38.84 -36.54
N ARG A 68 26.22 38.60 -36.67
CA ARG A 68 26.90 37.48 -36.01
C ARG A 68 26.78 37.53 -34.48
N THR A 69 26.87 38.72 -33.91
CA THR A 69 26.71 38.94 -32.46
C THR A 69 25.27 38.61 -32.01
N TYR A 70 24.27 39.04 -32.78
CA TYR A 70 22.86 38.70 -32.49
C TYR A 70 22.56 37.20 -32.65
N VAL A 71 23.10 36.52 -33.66
CA VAL A 71 22.98 35.06 -33.79
C VAL A 71 23.58 34.38 -32.56
N PHE A 72 24.78 34.78 -32.15
CA PHE A 72 25.44 34.21 -30.99
C PHE A 72 24.59 34.35 -29.73
N HIS A 73 24.10 35.56 -29.42
CA HIS A 73 23.24 35.78 -28.26
C HIS A 73 21.91 35.03 -28.35
N SER A 74 21.28 34.97 -29.53
CA SER A 74 20.03 34.24 -29.73
C SER A 74 20.20 32.74 -29.47
N VAL A 75 21.23 32.11 -30.06
CA VAL A 75 21.51 30.69 -29.87
C VAL A 75 21.80 30.40 -28.39
N TRP A 76 22.65 31.19 -27.74
CA TRP A 76 22.96 30.99 -26.32
C TRP A 76 21.75 31.20 -25.40
N SER A 77 20.87 32.16 -25.71
CA SER A 77 19.63 32.36 -24.96
C SER A 77 18.68 31.16 -25.06
N MET A 78 18.57 30.54 -26.25
CA MET A 78 17.79 29.31 -26.45
C MET A 78 18.38 28.13 -25.69
N VAL A 79 19.71 27.94 -25.75
CA VAL A 79 20.39 26.89 -25.00
C VAL A 79 20.15 27.07 -23.50
N ALA A 80 20.35 28.28 -22.97
CA ALA A 80 20.13 28.56 -21.56
C ALA A 80 18.66 28.35 -21.13
N LEU A 81 17.69 28.73 -21.98
CA LEU A 81 16.27 28.50 -21.75
C LEU A 81 15.95 27.00 -21.68
N SER A 82 16.48 26.20 -22.61
CA SER A 82 16.28 24.75 -22.64
C SER A 82 16.86 24.07 -21.40
N LEU A 83 18.05 24.50 -20.96
CA LEU A 83 18.71 23.97 -19.76
C LEU A 83 17.94 24.32 -18.48
N ALA A 84 17.45 25.56 -18.38
CA ALA A 84 16.62 26.00 -17.26
C ALA A 84 15.29 25.22 -17.20
N GLY A 85 14.66 24.99 -18.35
CA GLY A 85 13.47 24.16 -18.46
C GLY A 85 13.71 22.71 -18.01
N PHE A 86 14.80 22.09 -18.48
CA PHE A 86 15.17 20.73 -18.09
C PHE A 86 15.44 20.62 -16.59
N ALA A 87 16.18 21.58 -16.01
CA ALA A 87 16.47 21.62 -14.58
C ALA A 87 15.19 21.73 -13.74
N LEU A 88 14.21 22.53 -14.18
CA LEU A 88 12.91 22.67 -13.52
C LEU A 88 12.14 21.35 -13.54
N VAL A 89 11.99 20.75 -14.73
CA VAL A 89 11.27 19.47 -14.90
C VAL A 89 11.93 18.37 -14.06
N HIS A 90 13.25 18.26 -14.11
CA HIS A 90 14.00 17.28 -13.34
C HIS A 90 13.79 17.43 -11.82
N LYS A 91 13.82 18.68 -11.32
CA LYS A 91 13.60 18.95 -9.90
C LYS A 91 12.16 18.67 -9.48
N LEU A 92 11.18 19.05 -10.30
CA LEU A 92 9.76 18.77 -10.07
C LEU A 92 9.50 17.25 -10.05
N TYR A 93 10.09 16.51 -10.98
CA TYR A 93 9.98 15.06 -11.06
C TYR A 93 10.52 14.38 -9.79
N HIS A 94 11.72 14.74 -9.35
CA HIS A 94 12.29 14.21 -8.11
C HIS A 94 11.42 14.51 -6.89
N GLN A 95 10.84 15.70 -6.83
CA GLN A 95 9.98 16.08 -5.73
C GLN A 95 8.66 15.30 -5.75
N LEU A 96 8.03 15.13 -6.92
CA LEU A 96 6.87 14.27 -7.09
C LEU A 96 7.17 12.83 -6.66
N GLN A 97 8.32 12.29 -7.06
CA GLN A 97 8.74 10.96 -6.64
C GLN A 97 8.88 10.83 -5.12
N PHE A 98 9.47 11.83 -4.47
CA PHE A 98 9.74 11.78 -3.03
C PHE A 98 8.49 12.05 -2.20
N ASP A 99 7.65 13.02 -2.61
CA ASP A 99 6.49 13.47 -1.85
C ASP A 99 5.25 12.58 -2.08
N PHE A 100 5.17 11.85 -3.21
CA PHE A 100 3.99 11.03 -3.55
C PHE A 100 4.33 9.56 -3.79
N LEU A 101 5.16 9.23 -4.79
CA LEU A 101 5.36 7.84 -5.21
C LEU A 101 5.94 6.96 -4.10
N LYS A 102 7.03 7.41 -3.45
CA LYS A 102 7.67 6.64 -2.36
C LYS A 102 6.73 6.45 -1.16
N PRO A 103 6.02 7.49 -0.67
CA PRO A 103 5.01 7.31 0.38
C PRO A 103 3.86 6.37 -0.02
N ILE A 104 3.33 6.48 -1.24
CA ILE A 104 2.26 5.60 -1.74
C ILE A 104 2.72 4.15 -1.77
N GLU A 105 3.92 3.90 -2.28
CA GLU A 105 4.49 2.55 -2.35
C GLU A 105 4.67 1.95 -0.94
N ARG A 106 5.13 2.74 0.03
CA ARG A 106 5.22 2.29 1.43
C ARG A 106 3.86 1.99 2.04
N ILE A 107 2.86 2.84 1.82
CA ILE A 107 1.48 2.61 2.29
C ILE A 107 0.94 1.33 1.66
N ASN A 108 1.13 1.14 0.35
CA ASN A 108 0.64 -0.03 -0.36
C ASN A 108 1.30 -1.32 0.14
N ARG A 109 2.63 -1.33 0.34
CA ARG A 109 3.34 -2.47 0.94
C ARG A 109 2.90 -2.75 2.37
N GLY A 110 2.67 -1.70 3.17
CA GLY A 110 2.15 -1.85 4.53
C GLY A 110 0.76 -2.49 4.56
N LEU A 111 -0.15 -2.03 3.70
CA LEU A 111 -1.51 -2.58 3.59
C LEU A 111 -1.53 -4.00 3.01
N ALA A 112 -0.73 -4.28 1.98
CA ALA A 112 -0.58 -5.63 1.44
C ALA A 112 -0.01 -6.61 2.49
N GLY A 113 0.90 -6.13 3.34
CA GLY A 113 1.43 -6.90 4.46
C GLY A 113 0.38 -7.30 5.51
N LEU A 114 -0.68 -6.50 5.71
CA LEU A 114 -1.82 -6.94 6.53
C LEU A 114 -2.62 -8.05 5.88
N LEU A 115 -2.86 -7.92 4.58
CA LEU A 115 -3.70 -8.87 3.85
C LEU A 115 -3.13 -10.29 3.91
N ASN A 116 -1.80 -10.40 3.95
CA ASN A 116 -1.09 -11.68 3.97
C ASN A 116 -0.78 -12.18 5.39
N GLU A 117 -1.26 -11.52 6.46
CA GLU A 117 -1.02 -11.86 7.89
C GLU A 117 0.46 -11.98 8.32
N GLU A 118 1.42 -11.63 7.47
CA GLU A 118 2.84 -11.96 7.65
C GLU A 118 3.68 -10.89 8.38
N LEU A 119 3.18 -9.66 8.58
CA LEU A 119 4.03 -8.60 9.15
C LEU A 119 3.72 -8.28 10.61
N GLN A 120 4.77 -8.39 11.45
CA GLN A 120 4.92 -7.53 12.63
C GLN A 120 4.60 -6.10 12.21
N LEU A 121 3.55 -5.50 12.77
CA LEU A 121 3.03 -4.19 12.37
C LEU A 121 4.13 -3.11 12.48
N SER A 122 4.91 -2.95 11.43
CA SER A 122 5.85 -1.83 11.31
C SER A 122 5.01 -0.61 10.98
N ARG A 123 4.78 0.26 11.97
CA ARG A 123 4.10 1.54 11.76
C ARG A 123 4.68 2.25 10.54
N LEU A 124 3.81 2.81 9.70
CA LEU A 124 4.22 3.57 8.53
C LEU A 124 5.00 4.81 9.00
N SER A 125 6.33 4.78 8.83
CA SER A 125 7.20 5.92 9.16
C SER A 125 7.04 7.00 8.09
N VAL A 126 6.16 7.98 8.34
CA VAL A 126 5.89 9.05 7.39
C VAL A 126 6.36 10.39 7.94
N SER A 127 7.17 11.09 7.14
CA SER A 127 7.67 12.43 7.48
C SER A 127 6.51 13.43 7.55
N ARG A 128 6.49 14.30 8.57
CA ARG A 128 5.45 15.32 8.78
C ARG A 128 5.21 16.26 7.59
N ASN A 129 6.17 16.39 6.67
CA ASN A 129 6.07 17.30 5.52
C ASN A 129 5.49 16.65 4.25
N CYS A 130 5.18 15.36 4.28
CA CYS A 130 4.62 14.64 3.14
C CYS A 130 3.15 15.05 2.91
N ALA A 131 2.75 15.25 1.65
CA ALA A 131 1.36 15.57 1.30
C ALA A 131 0.37 14.49 1.79
N LEU A 132 0.83 13.24 1.83
CA LEU A 132 0.07 12.07 2.26
C LEU A 132 0.23 11.74 3.77
N PHE A 133 0.78 12.66 4.57
CA PHE A 133 1.00 12.43 6.00
C PHE A 133 -0.30 12.08 6.75
N LYS A 134 -1.40 12.80 6.48
CA LYS A 134 -2.70 12.52 7.11
C LYS A 134 -3.21 11.13 6.75
N LEU A 135 -3.09 10.74 5.49
CA LEU A 135 -3.49 9.42 5.02
C LEU A 135 -2.71 8.32 5.76
N ALA A 136 -1.39 8.47 5.84
CA ALA A 136 -0.55 7.52 6.57
C ALA A 136 -0.87 7.47 8.07
N GLN A 137 -1.20 8.59 8.68
CA GLN A 137 -1.63 8.65 10.08
C GLN A 137 -2.97 7.92 10.27
N SER A 138 -3.94 8.12 9.39
CA SER A 138 -5.21 7.39 9.39
C SER A 138 -4.99 5.88 9.19
N CYS A 139 -4.10 5.47 8.28
CA CYS A 139 -3.74 4.06 8.12
C CYS A 139 -3.13 3.48 9.41
N ASN A 140 -2.22 4.19 10.07
CA ASN A 140 -1.65 3.75 11.35
C ASN A 140 -2.71 3.63 12.46
N LEU A 141 -3.72 4.50 12.50
CA LEU A 141 -4.83 4.38 13.46
C LEU A 141 -5.71 3.18 13.17
N LEU A 142 -6.05 2.93 11.90
CA LEU A 142 -6.80 1.74 11.50
C LEU A 142 -6.05 0.45 11.84
N LEU A 143 -4.72 0.48 11.69
CA LEU A 143 -3.83 -0.60 12.06
C LEU A 143 -3.87 -0.91 13.56
N ASP A 144 -3.68 0.12 14.38
CA ASP A 144 -3.71 -0.01 15.84
C ASP A 144 -5.10 -0.52 16.30
N ASN A 145 -6.19 -0.03 15.70
CA ASN A 145 -7.55 -0.48 16.02
C ASN A 145 -7.80 -1.95 15.63
N TRP A 146 -7.41 -2.34 14.42
CA TRP A 146 -7.56 -3.72 13.94
C TRP A 146 -6.80 -4.70 14.83
N GLN A 147 -5.58 -4.35 15.23
CA GLN A 147 -4.78 -5.17 16.15
C GLN A 147 -5.46 -5.27 17.52
N SER A 148 -5.95 -4.16 18.07
CA SER A 148 -6.68 -4.16 19.34
C SER A 148 -7.93 -5.03 19.29
N GLU A 149 -8.67 -5.02 18.19
CA GLU A 149 -9.88 -5.81 18.02
C GLU A 149 -9.55 -7.31 17.87
N LYS A 150 -8.50 -7.65 17.10
CA LYS A 150 -7.98 -9.03 16.99
C LYS A 150 -7.56 -9.58 18.35
N ASP A 151 -6.78 -8.82 19.11
CA ASP A 151 -6.32 -9.21 20.45
C ASP A 151 -7.51 -9.38 21.42
N HIS A 152 -8.48 -8.47 21.35
CA HIS A 152 -9.71 -8.56 22.15
C HIS A 152 -10.51 -9.83 21.82
N HIS A 153 -10.75 -10.13 20.54
CA HIS A 153 -11.46 -11.34 20.13
C HIS A 153 -10.72 -12.62 20.54
N GLN A 154 -9.39 -12.65 20.42
CA GLN A 154 -8.60 -13.78 20.90
C GLN A 154 -8.73 -13.97 22.41
N GLN A 155 -8.71 -12.87 23.18
CA GLN A 155 -8.89 -12.94 24.62
C GLN A 155 -10.29 -13.43 25.01
N VAL A 156 -11.33 -12.89 24.36
CA VAL A 156 -12.72 -13.33 24.56
C VAL A 156 -12.88 -14.81 24.22
N TYR A 157 -12.33 -15.26 23.10
CA TYR A 157 -12.35 -16.67 22.72
C TYR A 157 -11.66 -17.56 23.76
N ARG A 158 -10.48 -17.16 24.25
CA ARG A 158 -9.78 -17.90 25.32
C ARG A 158 -10.59 -17.94 26.62
N MET A 159 -11.24 -16.85 27.01
CA MET A 159 -12.10 -16.80 28.18
C MET A 159 -13.33 -17.70 28.01
N MET A 160 -14.02 -17.64 26.86
CA MET A 160 -15.15 -18.50 26.55
C MET A 160 -14.75 -19.97 26.54
N HIS A 161 -13.62 -20.31 25.90
CA HIS A 161 -13.09 -21.67 25.88
C HIS A 161 -12.78 -22.17 27.29
N LYS A 162 -12.16 -21.33 28.14
CA LYS A 162 -11.87 -21.67 29.54
C LYS A 162 -13.16 -21.91 30.33
N SER A 163 -14.16 -21.04 30.20
CA SER A 163 -15.46 -21.19 30.86
C SER A 163 -16.19 -22.44 30.36
N ALA A 164 -16.20 -22.71 29.06
CA ALA A 164 -16.79 -23.92 28.49
C ALA A 164 -16.09 -25.18 29.00
N THR A 165 -14.75 -25.16 29.09
CA THR A 165 -13.99 -26.27 29.68
C THR A 165 -14.40 -26.49 31.14
N GLN A 166 -14.49 -25.43 31.94
CA GLN A 166 -14.92 -25.53 33.34
C GLN A 166 -16.35 -26.08 33.49
N LEU A 167 -17.28 -25.68 32.61
CA LEU A 167 -18.65 -26.19 32.60
C LEU A 167 -18.73 -27.68 32.23
N ILE A 168 -17.83 -28.15 31.35
CA ILE A 168 -17.76 -29.56 30.99
C ILE A 168 -17.18 -30.39 32.14
N GLU A 169 -16.18 -29.85 32.84
CA GLU A 169 -15.59 -30.50 34.02
C GLU A 169 -16.57 -30.61 35.21
N THR A 170 -17.63 -29.79 35.27
CA THR A 170 -18.68 -29.96 36.30
C THR A 170 -19.54 -31.21 36.12
N PHE A 171 -19.52 -31.88 34.97
CA PHE A 171 -20.24 -33.13 34.81
C PHE A 171 -19.49 -34.30 35.47
N GLU A 172 -20.17 -35.00 36.38
CA GLU A 172 -19.63 -36.17 37.09
C GLU A 172 -19.39 -37.36 36.15
N LEU A 173 -20.18 -37.48 35.08
CA LEU A 173 -20.04 -38.52 34.06
C LEU A 173 -19.04 -38.11 32.97
N PRO A 174 -18.32 -39.08 32.35
CA PRO A 174 -17.53 -38.84 31.15
C PRO A 174 -18.35 -38.09 30.08
N THR A 175 -17.93 -36.87 29.73
CA THR A 175 -18.70 -35.95 28.87
C THR A 175 -17.84 -35.39 27.74
N LEU A 176 -18.42 -35.37 26.54
CA LEU A 176 -17.82 -34.88 25.29
C LEU A 176 -18.72 -33.83 24.64
N ILE A 177 -18.12 -32.83 24.01
CA ILE A 177 -18.79 -31.92 23.09
C ILE A 177 -18.22 -32.12 21.70
N MET A 178 -19.12 -32.33 20.73
CA MET A 178 -18.77 -32.54 19.33
C MET A 178 -19.44 -31.52 18.40
N VAL A 179 -18.76 -31.15 17.32
CA VAL A 179 -19.36 -30.45 16.17
C VAL A 179 -20.00 -31.50 15.27
N GLY A 180 -21.33 -31.55 15.26
CA GLY A 180 -22.06 -32.61 14.59
C GLY A 180 -21.65 -33.99 15.12
N ASN A 181 -21.41 -34.95 14.22
CA ASN A 181 -21.07 -36.34 14.55
C ASN A 181 -19.59 -36.71 14.28
N LYS A 182 -18.72 -35.75 13.95
CA LYS A 182 -17.39 -36.05 13.39
C LYS A 182 -16.21 -35.48 14.17
N GLU A 183 -16.34 -34.27 14.73
CA GLU A 183 -15.21 -33.59 15.35
C GLU A 183 -15.42 -33.39 16.85
N LEU A 184 -14.46 -33.84 17.65
CA LEU A 184 -14.42 -33.63 19.09
C LEU A 184 -13.83 -32.25 19.39
N LEU A 185 -14.64 -31.42 20.06
CA LEU A 185 -14.28 -30.04 20.42
C LEU A 185 -13.70 -29.98 21.84
N LEU A 186 -14.39 -30.59 22.80
CA LEU A 186 -14.05 -30.54 24.22
C LEU A 186 -14.41 -31.85 24.91
N ALA A 187 -13.65 -32.18 25.97
CA ALA A 187 -13.84 -33.37 26.80
C ALA A 187 -13.49 -33.04 28.27
N ASN A 188 -14.25 -33.58 29.23
CA ASN A 188 -13.88 -33.49 30.66
C ASN A 188 -12.71 -34.43 30.97
N SER A 189 -12.10 -34.28 32.15
CA SER A 189 -10.99 -35.13 32.59
C SER A 189 -11.37 -36.61 32.60
N SER A 190 -12.57 -36.92 33.08
CA SER A 190 -13.09 -38.29 33.15
C SER A 190 -13.23 -38.93 31.78
N ALA A 191 -13.61 -38.18 30.75
CA ALA A 191 -13.66 -38.67 29.37
C ALA A 191 -12.26 -38.76 28.75
N LYS A 192 -11.37 -37.80 29.03
CA LYS A 192 -10.00 -37.79 28.50
C LYS A 192 -9.24 -39.06 28.84
N ASP A 193 -9.45 -39.63 30.02
CA ASP A 193 -8.81 -40.89 30.43
C ASP A 193 -9.14 -42.07 29.50
N PHE A 194 -10.30 -42.05 28.83
CA PHE A 194 -10.69 -43.07 27.85
C PHE A 194 -10.04 -42.87 26.47
N PHE A 195 -9.54 -41.67 26.16
CA PHE A 195 -9.00 -41.30 24.85
C PHE A 195 -7.46 -41.31 24.79
N ILE A 196 -6.78 -41.90 25.77
CA ILE A 196 -5.31 -41.96 25.82
C ILE A 196 -4.79 -43.22 25.10
N GLY A 197 -3.97 -43.04 24.06
CA GLY A 197 -3.29 -44.12 23.32
C GLY A 197 -4.13 -44.81 22.24
N GLU A 198 -3.62 -45.91 21.66
CA GLU A 198 -4.27 -46.67 20.56
C GLU A 198 -5.65 -47.24 20.96
N ALA A 199 -5.84 -47.55 22.25
CA ALA A 199 -7.12 -47.95 22.80
C ALA A 199 -8.19 -46.85 22.70
N GLY A 200 -7.77 -45.57 22.76
CA GLY A 200 -8.65 -44.41 22.68
C GLY A 200 -9.19 -44.15 21.26
N GLU A 201 -8.39 -44.40 20.23
CA GLU A 201 -8.85 -44.29 18.84
C GLU A 201 -9.92 -45.34 18.52
N SER A 202 -9.71 -46.58 18.97
CA SER A 202 -10.70 -47.66 18.81
C SER A 202 -12.00 -47.40 19.58
N PHE A 203 -11.90 -46.77 20.76
CA PHE A 203 -13.06 -46.35 21.56
C PHE A 203 -13.85 -45.24 20.85
N PHE A 204 -13.16 -44.23 20.32
CA PHE A 204 -13.78 -43.13 19.58
C PHE A 204 -14.42 -43.60 18.28
N ALA A 205 -13.79 -44.53 17.56
CA ALA A 205 -14.36 -45.12 16.34
C ALA A 205 -15.66 -45.91 16.63
N ALA A 206 -15.67 -46.76 17.67
CA ALA A 206 -16.86 -47.49 18.08
C ALA A 206 -18.00 -46.56 18.53
N PHE A 207 -17.66 -45.46 19.20
CA PHE A 207 -18.61 -44.42 19.59
C PHE A 207 -19.19 -43.67 18.38
N GLN A 208 -18.35 -43.27 17.42
CA GLN A 208 -18.82 -42.63 16.17
C GLN A 208 -19.70 -43.56 15.34
N GLU A 209 -19.38 -44.86 15.28
CA GLU A 209 -20.19 -45.84 14.58
C GLU A 209 -21.58 -46.01 15.22
N ALA A 210 -21.64 -46.04 16.56
CA ALA A 210 -22.91 -46.08 17.29
C ALA A 210 -23.76 -44.82 17.06
N LEU A 211 -23.13 -43.63 17.02
CA LEU A 211 -23.81 -42.37 16.68
C LEU A 211 -24.32 -42.35 15.23
N ALA A 212 -23.58 -42.93 14.28
CA ALA A 212 -24.02 -43.05 12.89
C ALA A 212 -25.20 -44.01 12.73
N GLN A 213 -25.25 -45.07 13.55
CA GLN A 213 -26.32 -46.06 13.58
C GLN A 213 -27.50 -45.67 14.49
N GLN A 214 -27.48 -44.49 15.11
CA GLN A 214 -28.49 -44.02 16.09
C GLN A 214 -28.74 -45.02 17.23
N LYS A 215 -27.68 -45.68 17.70
CA LYS A 215 -27.75 -46.58 18.85
C LYS A 215 -27.52 -45.83 20.14
N ASP A 216 -28.31 -46.15 21.17
CA ASP A 216 -28.16 -45.60 22.53
C ASP A 216 -27.04 -46.30 23.32
N GLU A 217 -26.34 -47.26 22.71
CA GLU A 217 -25.31 -48.08 23.35
C GLU A 217 -24.18 -48.41 22.38
N PHE A 218 -22.96 -48.50 22.91
CA PHE A 218 -21.80 -48.98 22.16
C PHE A 218 -20.95 -49.90 23.04
N SER A 219 -20.25 -50.84 22.40
CA SER A 219 -19.37 -51.77 23.08
C SER A 219 -17.93 -51.49 22.69
N SER A 220 -17.07 -51.30 23.68
CA SER A 220 -15.63 -51.13 23.48
C SER A 220 -14.88 -51.91 24.55
N HIS A 221 -13.81 -52.61 24.16
CA HIS A 221 -12.96 -53.40 25.05
C HIS A 221 -13.75 -54.36 25.97
N ALA A 222 -14.74 -55.06 25.41
CA ALA A 222 -15.63 -56.02 26.10
C ALA A 222 -16.53 -55.41 27.20
N VAL A 223 -16.73 -54.08 27.21
CA VAL A 223 -17.62 -53.36 28.11
C VAL A 223 -18.67 -52.61 27.31
N THR A 224 -19.93 -52.66 27.75
CA THR A 224 -21.04 -51.91 27.13
C THR A 224 -21.23 -50.57 27.83
N TYR A 225 -21.28 -49.50 27.06
CA TYR A 225 -21.51 -48.14 27.51
C TYR A 225 -22.85 -47.65 26.98
N GLY A 226 -23.65 -47.04 27.85
CA GLY A 226 -24.86 -46.32 27.45
C GLY A 226 -24.51 -44.88 27.06
N ILE A 227 -25.02 -44.41 25.92
CA ILE A 227 -24.89 -43.03 25.46
C ILE A 227 -26.08 -42.23 26.01
N ILE A 228 -25.78 -41.24 26.83
CA ILE A 228 -26.77 -40.32 27.40
C ILE A 228 -26.60 -38.98 26.68
N ALA A 229 -27.61 -38.59 25.90
CA ALA A 229 -27.70 -37.25 25.34
C ALA A 229 -28.54 -36.37 26.29
N PRO A 230 -27.94 -35.48 27.10
CA PRO A 230 -28.71 -34.54 27.91
C PRO A 230 -29.62 -33.67 27.03
N LEU A 231 -30.75 -33.21 27.58
CA LEU A 231 -31.74 -32.39 26.87
C LEU A 231 -31.07 -31.14 26.25
N GLN A 232 -30.93 -31.15 24.92
CA GLN A 232 -30.37 -30.05 24.15
C GLN A 232 -31.47 -29.22 23.49
N PRO A 233 -31.34 -27.87 23.45
CA PRO A 233 -32.30 -27.02 22.76
C PRO A 233 -32.37 -27.40 21.27
N ARG A 234 -33.57 -27.68 20.77
CA ARG A 234 -33.81 -27.98 19.34
C ARG A 234 -33.62 -26.70 18.51
N ALA A 235 -32.45 -26.50 17.90
CA ALA A 235 -32.24 -25.41 16.93
C ALA A 235 -31.38 -25.87 15.73
N GLU A 236 -32.03 -26.08 14.58
CA GLU A 236 -31.54 -26.28 13.19
C GLU A 236 -30.26 -27.12 12.89
N PRO A 237 -30.22 -27.85 11.76
CA PRO A 237 -29.52 -29.13 11.70
C PRO A 237 -28.03 -29.11 11.36
N GLU A 238 -27.41 -27.97 11.05
CA GLU A 238 -26.13 -28.01 10.32
C GLU A 238 -24.87 -27.72 11.16
N LEU A 239 -24.98 -27.11 12.34
CA LEU A 239 -23.83 -26.81 13.21
C LEU A 239 -24.16 -26.94 14.72
N MET A 240 -25.04 -27.85 15.11
CA MET A 240 -25.32 -28.06 16.53
C MET A 240 -24.14 -28.74 17.23
N LEU A 241 -23.54 -28.01 18.17
CA LEU A 241 -22.71 -28.57 19.21
C LEU A 241 -23.54 -29.57 20.01
N ARG A 242 -23.15 -30.84 19.97
CA ARG A 242 -23.84 -31.90 20.71
C ARG A 242 -23.02 -32.34 21.90
N ILE A 243 -23.66 -32.38 23.06
CA ILE A 243 -23.11 -32.89 24.30
C ILE A 243 -23.47 -34.37 24.41
N TYR A 244 -22.48 -35.22 24.58
CA TYR A 244 -22.66 -36.64 24.80
C TYR A 244 -22.04 -37.02 26.13
N GLN A 245 -22.78 -37.79 26.93
CA GLN A 245 -22.29 -38.41 28.14
C GLN A 245 -22.33 -39.92 27.96
N PHE A 246 -21.43 -40.63 28.62
CA PHE A 246 -21.46 -42.09 28.59
C PHE A 246 -21.22 -42.68 29.97
N ASP A 247 -21.96 -43.73 30.28
CA ASP A 247 -21.86 -44.45 31.54
C ASP A 247 -21.72 -45.94 31.27
N ARG A 248 -20.97 -46.62 32.14
CA ARG A 248 -20.74 -48.06 32.02
C ARG A 248 -22.00 -48.79 32.47
N LYS A 249 -22.59 -49.61 31.59
CA LYS A 249 -23.66 -50.51 32.00
C LYS A 249 -23.06 -51.72 32.71
N ASN A 250 -23.48 -51.91 33.96
CA ASN A 250 -23.27 -53.14 34.73
C ASN A 250 -24.28 -54.22 34.32
#